data_AF-A0A7S2AIW6-F1
#
_entry.id   AF-A0A7S2AIW6-F1
#
_cell.length_a   1.000
_cell.length_b   1.000
_cell.length_c   1.000
_cell.angle_alpha   90.00
_cell.angle_beta   90.00
_cell.angle_gamma   90.00
#
_symmetry.space_group_name_H-M   'P 1'
#
loop_
_entity.id
_entity.type
_entity.pdbx_description
1 polymer ?
#
loop_
_entity_poly.entity_id
_entity_poly.type
_entity_poly.pdbx_seq_one_letter_code
_entity_poly.pdbx_strand_id
1 'polypeptide(L)'
;RYKVQATAPVFETSDLVQQLGALRPKDLVLLLTVETKACVEVGLVVPSHTREEDKKAGWIVLQDFNSEKSPLYRKRLESSWEMNARYKVNNPAKMRQEASLSSKEVGEVEAGREVLVLDLGLDASTIGEARLRAMIS
;
A
#
# COMPACT_ATOMS: atom_id res chain seq x y z
N ARG A 1 1.04 2.11 6.97
CA ARG A 1 -0.19 2.94 6.97
C ARG A 1 0.15 4.34 7.47
N TYR A 2 -0.48 5.34 6.88
CA TYR A 2 -0.24 6.77 7.10
C TYR A 2 -1.58 7.50 7.25
N LYS A 3 -1.58 8.58 8.02
CA LYS A 3 -2.75 9.44 8.20
C LYS A 3 -2.64 10.65 7.27
N VAL A 4 -3.71 10.94 6.54
CA VAL A 4 -3.84 12.13 5.70
C VAL A 4 -4.05 13.36 6.60
N GLN A 5 -3.29 14.43 6.39
CA GLN A 5 -3.35 15.67 7.17
C GLN A 5 -4.03 16.80 6.42
N ALA A 6 -3.90 16.81 5.10
CA ALA A 6 -4.52 17.80 4.22
C ALA A 6 -5.21 17.09 3.05
N THR A 7 -6.21 17.75 2.47
CA THR A 7 -6.87 17.22 1.27
C THR A 7 -5.84 17.04 0.15
N ALA A 8 -5.85 15.88 -0.50
CA ALA A 8 -4.89 15.56 -1.56
C ALA A 8 -5.60 14.95 -2.77
N PRO A 9 -5.42 15.50 -3.99
CA PRO A 9 -5.96 14.88 -5.20
C PRO A 9 -5.31 13.52 -5.44
N VAL A 10 -6.13 12.55 -5.87
CA VAL A 10 -5.72 11.18 -6.22
C VAL A 10 -5.78 11.03 -7.73
N PHE A 11 -4.72 10.50 -8.32
CA PHE A 11 -4.56 10.32 -9.76
C PHE A 11 -4.46 8.85 -10.13
N GLU A 12 -4.81 8.51 -11.36
CA GLU A 12 -4.76 7.13 -11.85
C GLU A 12 -3.32 6.65 -12.07
N THR A 13 -2.45 7.54 -12.55
CA THR A 13 -1.05 7.24 -12.88
C THR A 13 -0.09 8.21 -12.17
N SER A 14 1.19 7.83 -12.09
CA SER A 14 2.22 8.68 -11.49
C SER A 14 2.56 9.93 -12.33
N ASP A 15 2.01 10.06 -13.53
CA ASP A 15 2.14 11.26 -14.38
C ASP A 15 1.12 12.36 -14.03
N LEU A 16 0.21 12.09 -13.08
CA LEU A 16 -0.73 13.07 -12.53
C LEU A 16 -1.69 13.70 -13.56
N VAL A 17 -2.00 12.98 -14.64
CA VAL A 17 -2.84 13.49 -15.74
C VAL A 17 -4.33 13.38 -15.43
N GLN A 18 -4.78 12.19 -15.00
CA GLN A 18 -6.20 11.90 -14.77
C GLN A 18 -6.50 11.80 -13.27
N GLN A 19 -7.26 12.76 -12.75
CA GLN A 19 -7.70 12.75 -11.36
C GLN A 19 -8.87 11.78 -11.17
N LEU A 20 -8.75 10.88 -10.20
CA LEU A 20 -9.78 9.93 -9.79
C LEU A 20 -10.65 10.46 -8.65
N GLY A 21 -10.11 11.34 -7.81
CA GLY A 21 -10.80 11.87 -6.64
C GLY A 21 -9.88 12.65 -5.71
N ALA A 22 -10.18 12.64 -4.41
CA ALA A 22 -9.33 13.26 -3.39
C ALA A 22 -9.42 12.53 -2.05
N LEU A 23 -8.28 12.42 -1.35
CA LEU A 23 -8.21 12.02 0.05
C LEU A 23 -8.58 13.20 0.95
N ARG A 24 -9.22 12.92 2.08
CA ARG A 24 -9.63 13.92 3.06
C ARG A 24 -8.76 13.86 4.31
N PRO A 25 -8.62 14.97 5.05
CA PRO A 25 -7.95 14.95 6.34
C PRO A 25 -8.52 13.88 7.27
N LYS A 26 -7.63 13.19 7.98
CA LYS A 26 -7.87 12.02 8.85
C LYS A 26 -8.13 10.69 8.14
N ASP A 27 -8.25 10.66 6.81
CA ASP A 27 -8.27 9.38 6.09
C ASP A 27 -7.00 8.58 6.38
N LEU A 28 -7.13 7.25 6.38
CA LEU A 28 -6.00 6.33 6.53
C LEU A 28 -5.68 5.70 5.20
N VAL A 29 -4.40 5.72 4.83
CA VAL A 29 -3.92 5.11 3.60
C VAL A 29 -2.75 4.18 3.83
N LEU A 30 -2.60 3.18 2.98
CA LEU A 30 -1.38 2.41 2.83
C LEU A 30 -0.58 3.00 1.67
N LEU A 31 0.62 3.50 1.94
CA LEU A 31 1.57 3.91 0.91
C LEU A 31 2.34 2.66 0.47
N LEU A 32 2.22 2.29 -0.80
CA LEU A 32 2.83 1.10 -1.38
C LEU A 32 4.19 1.38 -2.00
N THR A 33 4.30 2.45 -2.78
CA THR A 33 5.55 2.85 -3.44
C THR A 33 5.65 4.37 -3.52
N VAL A 34 6.89 4.86 -3.70
CA VAL A 34 7.24 6.26 -3.89
C VAL A 34 8.08 6.37 -5.16
N GLU A 35 7.72 7.31 -6.03
CA GLU A 35 8.46 7.65 -7.25
C GLU A 35 8.83 9.13 -7.24
N THR A 36 9.93 9.48 -7.93
CA THR A 36 10.27 10.88 -8.20
C THR A 36 10.18 11.14 -9.69
N LYS A 37 9.27 12.02 -10.11
CA LYS A 37 9.03 12.37 -11.52
C LYS A 37 9.03 13.88 -11.70
N ALA A 38 9.78 14.38 -12.68
CA ALA A 38 9.98 15.83 -12.89
C ALA A 38 10.27 16.56 -11.57
N CYS A 39 11.09 15.91 -10.73
CA CYS A 39 11.50 16.36 -9.41
C CYS A 39 10.37 16.35 -8.33
N VAL A 40 9.12 16.03 -8.67
CA VAL A 40 8.00 15.85 -7.72
C VAL A 40 8.03 14.44 -7.15
N GLU A 41 7.91 14.32 -5.82
CA GLU A 41 7.75 13.03 -5.14
C GLU A 41 6.26 12.64 -5.16
N VAL A 42 5.95 11.49 -5.75
CA VAL A 42 4.59 10.95 -5.82
C VAL A 42 4.54 9.58 -5.15
N GLY A 43 3.38 9.22 -4.60
CA GLY A 43 3.19 7.97 -3.89
C GLY A 43 1.93 7.26 -4.30
N LEU A 44 2.03 5.94 -4.54
CA LEU A 44 0.86 5.09 -4.76
C LEU A 44 0.25 4.72 -3.42
N VAL A 45 -1.01 5.09 -3.21
CA VAL A 45 -1.72 4.89 -1.96
C VAL A 45 -3.01 4.08 -2.14
N VAL A 46 -3.33 3.27 -1.13
CA VAL A 46 -4.58 2.51 -1.03
C VAL A 46 -5.37 2.97 0.19
N PRO A 47 -6.59 3.52 0.03
CA PRO A 47 -7.45 3.90 1.16
C PRO A 47 -7.84 2.70 2.03
N SER A 48 -7.71 2.81 3.35
CA SER A 48 -7.95 1.70 4.30
C SER A 48 -9.39 1.60 4.82
N HIS A 49 -10.15 2.71 4.88
CA HIS A 49 -11.47 2.76 5.53
C HIS A 49 -12.49 3.65 4.79
N THR A 50 -12.40 3.72 3.47
CA THR A 50 -13.40 4.42 2.67
C THR A 50 -14.53 3.46 2.27
N ARG A 51 -15.69 4.00 1.87
CA ARG A 51 -16.80 3.21 1.31
C ARG A 51 -16.27 2.38 0.14
N GLU A 52 -16.86 1.24 -0.18
CA GLU A 52 -16.35 0.32 -1.23
C GLU A 52 -16.09 1.02 -2.58
N GLU A 53 -16.95 1.97 -2.92
CA GLU A 53 -16.86 2.86 -4.09
C GLU A 53 -15.62 3.79 -4.11
N ASP A 54 -15.04 4.06 -2.94
CA ASP A 54 -13.90 4.97 -2.70
C ASP A 54 -12.59 4.21 -2.41
N LYS A 55 -12.54 2.88 -2.51
CA LYS A 55 -11.34 2.06 -2.22
C LYS A 55 -10.35 1.97 -3.39
N LYS A 56 -10.39 2.91 -4.33
CA LYS A 56 -9.49 2.86 -5.48
C LYS A 56 -8.08 3.30 -5.07
N ALA A 57 -7.11 2.44 -5.38
CA ALA A 57 -5.71 2.81 -5.31
C ALA A 57 -5.44 3.95 -6.30
N GLY A 58 -4.52 4.84 -5.95
CA GLY A 58 -4.10 5.91 -6.86
C GLY A 58 -2.90 6.67 -6.35
N TRP A 59 -2.38 7.53 -7.19
CA TRP A 59 -1.18 8.32 -6.95
C TRP A 59 -1.52 9.65 -6.31
N ILE A 60 -0.72 10.07 -5.34
CA ILE A 60 -0.81 11.40 -4.73
C ILE A 60 0.55 12.08 -4.79
N VAL A 61 0.55 13.41 -4.79
CA VAL A 61 1.78 14.18 -4.59
C VAL A 61 2.16 14.12 -3.12
N LEU A 62 3.35 13.60 -2.82
CA LEU A 62 3.89 13.54 -1.46
C LEU A 62 4.72 14.78 -1.12
N GLN A 63 5.46 15.31 -2.10
CA GLN A 63 6.28 16.50 -1.95
C GLN A 63 6.47 17.17 -3.32
N ASP A 64 6.27 18.49 -3.36
CA ASP A 64 6.56 19.37 -4.50
C ASP A 64 7.50 20.49 -4.00
N PHE A 65 8.35 21.06 -4.87
CA PHE A 65 9.27 22.15 -4.52
C PHE A 65 8.55 23.39 -4.00
N ASN A 66 7.30 23.59 -4.42
CA ASN A 66 6.51 24.74 -4.03
C ASN A 66 5.73 24.52 -2.72
N SER A 67 5.67 23.29 -2.21
CA SER A 67 4.90 22.96 -1.00
C SER A 67 5.82 22.47 0.12
N GLU A 68 5.88 23.23 1.21
CA GLU A 68 6.65 22.85 2.40
C GLU A 68 6.07 21.63 3.12
N LYS A 69 4.82 21.24 2.85
CA LYS A 69 4.12 20.23 3.65
C LYS A 69 3.55 19.09 2.80
N SER A 70 3.92 17.87 3.17
CA SER A 70 3.34 16.65 2.63
C SER A 70 1.88 16.51 3.09
N PRO A 71 0.97 15.99 2.23
CA PRO A 71 -0.39 15.70 2.66
C PRO A 71 -0.48 14.50 3.61
N LEU A 72 0.58 13.69 3.72
CA LEU A 72 0.64 12.58 4.66
C LEU A 72 1.46 12.94 5.89
N TYR A 73 0.96 12.51 7.06
CA TYR A 73 1.79 12.51 8.26
C TYR A 73 2.86 11.44 8.12
N ARG A 74 4.13 11.83 7.96
CA ARG A 74 5.26 10.91 7.73
C ARG A 74 5.59 9.96 8.91
N LYS A 75 4.84 10.02 10.03
CA LYS A 75 4.92 8.97 11.06
C LYS A 75 4.05 7.79 10.64
N ARG A 76 4.71 6.67 10.35
CA ARG A 76 4.03 5.39 10.13
C ARG A 76 3.19 5.05 11.38
N LEU A 77 1.94 4.65 11.16
CA LEU A 77 1.07 4.21 12.26
C LEU A 77 1.57 2.88 12.84
N GLU A 78 1.34 2.70 14.14
CA GLU A 78 1.55 1.42 14.83
C GLU A 78 0.78 0.30 14.12
N SER A 79 1.32 -0.92 14.17
CA SER A 79 0.77 -2.09 13.44
C SER A 79 0.77 -1.94 11.91
N SER A 80 1.70 -1.16 11.35
CA SER A 80 1.99 -1.20 9.91
C SER A 80 3.04 -2.24 9.60
N TRP A 81 2.87 -2.94 8.48
CA TRP A 81 3.90 -3.83 7.94
C TRP A 81 5.18 -3.06 7.59
N GLU A 82 6.32 -3.70 7.82
CA GLU A 82 7.63 -3.25 7.38
C GLU A 82 8.26 -4.28 6.44
N MET A 83 8.89 -3.76 5.41
CA MET A 83 9.64 -4.55 4.43
C MET A 83 10.88 -5.14 5.09
N ASN A 84 11.25 -6.37 4.72
CA ASN A 84 12.38 -7.10 5.27
C ASN A 84 12.31 -7.35 6.80
N ALA A 85 11.14 -7.16 7.40
CA ALA A 85 10.89 -7.51 8.80
C ALA A 85 10.29 -8.91 8.91
N ARG A 86 10.55 -9.55 10.05
CA ARG A 86 10.03 -10.88 10.38
C ARG A 86 8.75 -10.77 11.19
N TYR A 87 7.81 -11.63 10.87
CA TYR A 87 6.50 -11.68 11.51
C TYR A 87 6.12 -13.10 11.86
N LYS A 88 5.42 -13.25 12.98
CA LYS A 88 4.84 -14.52 13.38
C LYS A 88 3.46 -14.68 12.73
N VAL A 89 3.26 -15.82 12.10
CA VAL A 89 1.97 -16.22 11.52
C VAL A 89 1.00 -16.51 12.67
N ASN A 90 -0.12 -15.81 12.75
CA ASN A 90 -1.10 -16.02 13.82
C ASN A 90 -2.10 -17.14 13.48
N ASN A 91 -2.44 -17.29 12.21
CA ASN A 91 -3.38 -18.29 11.72
C ASN A 91 -2.74 -19.06 10.56
N PRO A 92 -3.02 -20.36 10.41
CA PRO A 92 -2.53 -21.12 9.26
C PRO A 92 -2.92 -20.45 7.94
N ALA A 93 -2.04 -20.50 6.94
CA ALA A 93 -2.27 -19.88 5.65
C ALA A 93 -1.74 -20.71 4.49
N LYS A 94 -2.46 -20.70 3.37
CA LYS A 94 -2.05 -21.37 2.14
C LYS A 94 -0.91 -20.61 1.48
N MET A 95 0.17 -21.33 1.17
CA MET A 95 1.29 -20.81 0.41
C MET A 95 1.06 -21.01 -1.08
N ARG A 96 1.49 -20.02 -1.86
CA ARG A 96 1.41 -20.06 -3.31
C ARG A 96 2.76 -19.82 -3.95
N GLN A 97 2.97 -20.40 -5.13
CA GLN A 97 4.22 -20.32 -5.87
C GLN A 97 4.54 -18.87 -6.28
N GLU A 98 3.51 -18.10 -6.61
CA GLU A 98 3.62 -16.69 -6.99
C GLU A 98 2.75 -15.82 -6.09
N ALA A 99 2.95 -14.51 -6.17
CA ALA A 99 2.18 -13.53 -5.40
C ALA A 99 0.77 -13.24 -5.98
N SER A 100 0.18 -14.25 -6.63
CA SER A 100 -1.18 -14.24 -7.19
C SER A 100 -2.04 -15.28 -6.48
N LEU A 101 -3.27 -14.91 -6.12
CA LEU A 101 -4.26 -15.82 -5.55
C LEU A 101 -4.68 -16.94 -6.51
N SER A 102 -4.48 -16.78 -7.81
CA SER A 102 -4.74 -17.82 -8.81
C SER A 102 -3.56 -18.76 -9.07
N SER A 103 -2.38 -18.45 -8.53
CA SER A 103 -1.18 -19.28 -8.75
C SER A 103 -1.23 -20.59 -7.97
N LYS A 104 -0.40 -21.56 -8.38
CA LYS A 104 -0.38 -22.90 -7.80
C LYS A 104 -0.14 -22.87 -6.28
N GLU A 105 -0.99 -23.58 -5.54
CA GLU A 105 -0.77 -23.84 -4.11
C GLU A 105 0.44 -24.78 -3.95
N VAL A 106 1.39 -24.37 -3.10
CA VAL A 106 2.64 -25.13 -2.87
C VAL A 106 2.66 -25.81 -1.50
N GLY A 107 1.77 -25.42 -0.60
CA GLY A 107 1.67 -25.97 0.75
C GLY A 107 0.91 -25.04 1.69
N GLU A 108 1.09 -25.28 2.99
CA GLU A 108 0.48 -24.50 4.06
C GLU A 108 1.55 -24.09 5.07
N VAL A 109 1.45 -22.86 5.59
CA VAL A 109 2.23 -22.39 6.73
C VAL A 109 1.38 -22.49 7.99
N GLU A 110 1.91 -23.14 9.01
CA GLU A 110 1.22 -23.28 10.30
C GLU A 110 1.29 -21.99 11.13
N ALA A 111 0.34 -21.85 12.05
CA ALA A 111 0.40 -20.81 13.07
C ALA A 111 1.68 -20.96 13.92
N GLY A 112 2.26 -19.83 14.27
CA GLY A 112 3.46 -19.72 15.08
C GLY A 112 4.76 -19.71 14.29
N ARG A 113 4.74 -20.02 12.99
CA ARG A 113 5.91 -19.92 12.10
C ARG A 113 6.29 -18.46 11.83
N GLU A 114 7.56 -18.25 11.51
CA GLU A 114 8.07 -16.93 11.12
C GLU A 114 8.07 -16.78 9.60
N VAL A 115 7.71 -15.60 9.13
CA VAL A 115 7.77 -15.21 7.73
C VAL A 115 8.49 -13.88 7.58
N LEU A 116 9.25 -13.73 6.51
CA LEU A 116 9.90 -12.49 6.10
C LEU A 116 9.02 -11.78 5.06
N VAL A 117 8.64 -10.54 5.32
CA VAL A 117 7.92 -9.72 4.34
C VAL A 117 8.88 -9.26 3.25
N LEU A 118 8.54 -9.58 1.99
CA LEU A 118 9.37 -9.32 0.82
C LEU A 118 8.80 -8.24 -0.10
N ASP A 119 7.48 -8.15 -0.23
CA ASP A 119 6.82 -7.24 -1.17
C ASP A 119 5.50 -6.71 -0.61
N LEU A 120 5.17 -5.47 -0.96
CA LEU A 120 3.89 -4.82 -0.75
C LEU A 120 3.47 -4.21 -2.09
N GLY A 121 2.30 -4.58 -2.58
CA GLY A 121 1.87 -4.12 -3.90
C GLY A 121 0.36 -4.11 -4.05
N LEU A 122 -0.09 -4.05 -5.30
CA LEU A 122 -1.49 -4.29 -5.65
C LEU A 122 -1.65 -5.72 -6.14
N ASP A 123 -2.79 -6.33 -5.87
CA ASP A 123 -3.16 -7.58 -6.51
C ASP A 123 -3.44 -7.32 -8.00
N ALA A 124 -2.92 -8.17 -8.88
CA ALA A 124 -3.15 -8.07 -10.32
C ALA A 124 -4.56 -8.54 -10.73
N SER A 125 -5.19 -9.37 -9.88
CA SER A 125 -6.50 -9.96 -10.12
C SER A 125 -7.66 -9.15 -9.52
N THR A 126 -7.39 -8.29 -8.53
CA THR A 126 -8.38 -7.40 -7.93
C THR A 126 -7.91 -5.94 -7.98
N ILE A 127 -8.66 -5.09 -8.69
CA ILE A 127 -8.28 -3.69 -8.91
C ILE A 127 -8.30 -2.95 -7.58
N GLY A 128 -7.14 -2.46 -7.16
CA GLY A 128 -7.00 -1.55 -6.03
C GLY A 128 -6.86 -2.22 -4.66
N GLU A 129 -6.85 -3.55 -4.58
CA GLU A 129 -6.59 -4.24 -3.33
C GLU A 129 -5.09 -4.37 -3.08
N ALA A 130 -4.66 -4.00 -1.88
CA ALA A 130 -3.28 -4.16 -1.48
C ALA A 130 -2.98 -5.64 -1.20
N ARG A 131 -1.81 -6.09 -1.66
CA ARG A 131 -1.26 -7.42 -1.37
C ARG A 131 0.03 -7.32 -0.56
N LEU A 132 0.32 -8.39 0.18
CA LEU A 132 1.56 -8.61 0.90
C LEU A 132 2.16 -9.93 0.44
N ARG A 133 3.44 -9.94 0.07
CA ARG A 133 4.21 -11.16 -0.20
C ARG A 133 5.16 -11.41 0.96
N ALA A 134 5.13 -12.63 1.48
CA ALA A 134 6.07 -13.08 2.49
C ALA A 134 6.63 -14.47 2.13
N MET A 135 7.79 -14.79 2.68
CA MET A 135 8.44 -16.08 2.54
C MET A 135 8.66 -16.69 3.92
N ILE A 136 8.47 -18.01 4.06
CA ILE A 136 8.81 -18.70 5.31
C ILE A 136 10.31 -18.57 5.57
N SER A 137 10.67 -18.21 6.80
CA SER A 137 12.05 -18.16 7.27
C SER A 137 12.47 -19.46 7.95
#